data_AF-A0A077NW96-F1
#
_entry.id   AF-A0A077NW96-F1
#
_cell.length_a   1.000
_cell.length_b   1.000
_cell.length_c   1.000
_cell.angle_alpha   90.00
_cell.angle_beta   90.00
_cell.angle_gamma   90.00
#
_symmetry.space_group_name_H-M   'P 1'
#
loop_
_entity.id
_entity.type
_entity.pdbx_description
1 polymer ?
#
loop_
_entity_poly.entity_id
_entity_poly.type
_entity_poly.pdbx_seq_one_letter_code
_entity_poly.pdbx_strand_id
1 'polypeptide(L)'
;MIASDNPNPLLLDINGAVQAGSLQFSVNSRLSPAQTQVFITALEQALTTVITAGQKQARLGGVKTPSDYGIKGVSIEQLNQLTHRLDHVNNENSSLHVEKKTILDV
;
A
#
# COMPACT_ATOMS: atom_id res chain seq x y z
N MET A 1 31.60 15.24 -14.35
CA MET A 1 31.81 16.64 -13.94
C MET A 1 30.77 16.92 -12.85
N ILE A 2 31.21 17.30 -11.65
CA ILE A 2 30.32 17.58 -10.51
C ILE A 2 29.65 18.93 -10.74
N ALA A 3 28.32 19.01 -10.62
CA ALA A 3 27.63 20.29 -10.64
C ALA A 3 27.98 21.08 -9.36
N SER A 4 28.47 22.31 -9.54
CA SER A 4 28.94 23.20 -8.45
C SER A 4 27.83 23.77 -7.57
N ASP A 5 26.57 23.59 -7.95
CA ASP A 5 25.44 24.37 -7.42
C ASP A 5 24.78 23.77 -6.17
N ASN A 6 25.31 22.67 -5.62
CA ASN A 6 24.88 22.17 -4.30
C ASN A 6 25.92 22.51 -3.21
N PRO A 7 25.66 23.56 -2.38
CA PRO A 7 26.56 23.93 -1.28
C PRO A 7 26.61 22.87 -0.17
N ASN A 8 25.62 21.97 -0.10
CA ASN A 8 25.58 20.85 0.83
C ASN A 8 26.64 19.80 0.44
N PRO A 9 27.47 19.26 1.37
CA PRO A 9 28.45 18.21 1.08
C PRO A 9 27.86 16.93 0.46
N LEU A 10 26.55 16.73 0.55
CA LEU A 10 25.87 15.55 0.01
C LEU A 10 25.92 15.48 -1.52
N LEU A 11 26.16 14.27 -2.04
CA LEU A 11 26.09 13.97 -3.47
C LEU A 11 24.66 14.16 -4.03
N LEU A 12 23.68 13.73 -3.23
CA LEU A 12 22.25 13.86 -3.47
C LEU A 12 21.59 14.27 -2.16
N ASP A 13 20.77 15.31 -2.22
CA ASP A 13 19.94 15.82 -1.14
C ASP A 13 18.50 15.87 -1.66
N ILE A 14 17.64 15.01 -1.10
CA ILE A 14 16.29 14.76 -1.57
C ILE A 14 15.34 15.03 -0.42
N ASN A 15 14.46 16.00 -0.58
CA ASN A 15 13.43 16.32 0.40
C ASN A 15 12.06 16.18 -0.26
N GLY A 16 11.13 15.54 0.44
CA GLY A 16 9.75 15.35 -0.01
C GLY A 16 8.78 15.97 0.99
N ALA A 17 7.73 16.62 0.50
CA ALA A 17 6.68 17.19 1.33
C ALA A 17 5.33 17.14 0.61
N VAL A 18 4.25 17.07 1.38
CA VAL A 18 2.90 17.32 0.86
C VAL A 18 2.55 18.77 1.15
N GLN A 19 2.36 19.56 0.09
CA GLN A 19 2.01 20.98 0.18
C GLN A 19 0.81 21.25 -0.72
N ALA A 20 -0.18 21.98 -0.19
CA ALA A 20 -1.44 22.26 -0.89
C ALA A 20 -2.10 21.00 -1.52
N GLY A 21 -2.02 19.87 -0.81
CA GLY A 21 -2.60 18.59 -1.26
C GLY A 21 -1.80 17.86 -2.34
N SER A 22 -0.62 18.34 -2.73
CA SER A 22 0.25 17.69 -3.71
C SER A 22 1.55 17.22 -3.09
N LEU A 23 1.95 15.99 -3.41
CA LEU A 23 3.27 15.45 -3.07
C LEU A 23 4.31 16.05 -4.01
N GLN A 24 5.32 16.71 -3.44
CA GLN A 24 6.38 17.39 -4.17
C GLN A 24 7.74 16.97 -3.62
N PHE A 25 8.74 16.98 -4.48
CA PHE A 25 10.13 16.69 -4.13
C PHE A 25 11.06 17.80 -4.63
N SER A 26 12.05 18.15 -3.81
CA SER A 26 13.22 18.91 -4.22
C SER A 26 14.42 17.98 -4.28
N VAL A 27 15.13 17.97 -5.41
CA VAL A 27 16.35 17.16 -5.60
C VAL A 27 17.52 18.10 -5.88
N ASN A 28 18.37 18.29 -4.88
CA ASN A 28 19.65 18.99 -5.02
C ASN A 28 20.74 17.94 -5.25
N SER A 29 21.54 18.13 -6.30
CA SER A 29 22.46 17.10 -6.78
C SER A 29 23.79 17.70 -7.19
N ARG A 30 24.86 16.99 -6.84
CA ARG A 30 26.22 17.24 -7.33
C ARG A 30 26.54 16.44 -8.60
N LEU A 31 25.62 15.61 -9.08
CA LEU A 31 25.77 14.92 -10.37
C LEU A 31 25.67 15.90 -11.54
N SER A 32 26.07 15.46 -12.73
CA SER A 32 25.83 16.28 -13.92
C SER A 32 24.32 16.50 -14.14
N PRO A 33 23.88 17.60 -14.77
CA PRO A 33 22.46 17.87 -14.99
C PRO A 33 21.72 16.71 -15.68
N ALA A 34 22.37 16.06 -16.65
CA ALA A 34 21.82 14.89 -17.34
C ALA A 34 21.61 13.69 -16.38
N GLN A 35 22.57 13.40 -15.52
CA GLN A 35 22.45 12.32 -14.53
C GLN A 35 21.40 12.62 -13.46
N THR A 36 21.33 13.88 -13.01
CA THR A 36 20.29 14.34 -12.09
C THR A 36 18.90 14.17 -12.69
N GLN A 37 18.73 14.53 -13.96
CA GLN A 37 17.44 14.37 -14.64
C GLN A 37 17.05 12.89 -14.80
N VAL A 38 18.00 12.02 -15.18
CA VAL A 38 17.76 10.57 -15.25
C VAL A 38 17.32 10.03 -13.90
N PHE A 39 17.96 10.47 -12.80
CA PHE A 39 17.58 10.08 -11.45
C PHE A 39 16.16 10.55 -11.10
N ILE A 40 15.84 11.81 -11.35
CA ILE A 40 14.50 12.38 -11.06
C ILE A 40 13.42 11.58 -11.79
N THR A 41 13.59 11.33 -13.08
CA THR A 41 12.63 10.58 -13.88
C THR A 41 12.47 9.14 -13.37
N ALA A 42 13.56 8.48 -13.01
CA ALA A 42 13.50 7.12 -12.46
C ALA A 42 12.79 7.09 -11.08
N LEU A 43 13.07 8.06 -10.22
CA LEU A 43 12.43 8.20 -8.91
C LEU A 43 10.92 8.42 -9.05
N GLU A 44 10.52 9.34 -9.93
CA GLU A 44 9.11 9.64 -10.20
C GLU A 44 8.36 8.42 -10.74
N GLN A 45 8.96 7.69 -11.69
CA GLN A 45 8.37 6.48 -12.26
C GLN A 45 8.21 5.37 -11.22
N ALA A 46 9.23 5.14 -10.39
CA ALA A 46 9.20 4.14 -9.33
C ALA A 46 8.12 4.48 -8.29
N LEU A 47 8.05 5.74 -7.85
CA LEU A 47 7.07 6.19 -6.89
C LEU A 47 5.64 6.08 -7.43
N THR A 48 5.42 6.49 -8.68
CA THR A 48 4.14 6.33 -9.37
C THR A 48 3.71 4.87 -9.42
N THR A 49 4.65 3.96 -9.68
CA THR A 49 4.39 2.51 -9.72
C THR A 49 3.91 1.99 -8.36
N VAL A 50 4.59 2.37 -7.27
CA VAL A 50 4.24 1.97 -5.90
C VAL A 50 2.88 2.54 -5.50
N ILE A 51 2.62 3.83 -5.77
CA ILE A 51 1.34 4.47 -5.46
C ILE A 51 0.20 3.78 -6.22
N THR A 52 0.40 3.48 -7.51
CA THR A 52 -0.60 2.80 -8.34
C THR A 52 -0.92 1.41 -7.80
N ALA A 53 0.11 0.66 -7.41
CA ALA A 53 -0.07 -0.66 -6.81
C ALA A 53 -0.84 -0.58 -5.47
N GLY A 54 -0.49 0.38 -4.61
CA GLY A 54 -1.19 0.62 -3.35
C GLY A 54 -2.65 1.01 -3.53
N GLN A 55 -2.94 1.91 -4.48
CA GLN A 55 -4.32 2.30 -4.81
C GLN A 55 -5.13 1.12 -5.35
N LYS A 56 -4.54 0.30 -6.23
CA LYS A 56 -5.18 -0.93 -6.71
C LYS A 56 -5.53 -1.85 -5.55
N GLN A 57 -4.60 -2.07 -4.63
CA GLN A 57 -4.82 -2.97 -3.50
C GLN A 57 -5.88 -2.43 -2.52
N ALA A 58 -5.90 -1.12 -2.28
CA ALA A 58 -6.91 -0.49 -1.44
C ALA A 58 -8.33 -0.66 -2.01
N ARG A 59 -8.49 -0.51 -3.34
CA ARG A 59 -9.78 -0.73 -4.03
C ARG A 59 -10.27 -2.17 -3.97
N LEU A 60 -9.34 -3.14 -3.89
CA LEU A 60 -9.66 -4.56 -3.74
C LEU A 60 -9.98 -4.96 -2.29
N GLY A 61 -9.99 -4.00 -1.34
CA GLY A 61 -10.34 -4.24 0.05
C GLY A 61 -9.15 -4.53 0.99
N GLY A 62 -7.91 -4.41 0.50
CA GLY A 62 -6.72 -4.79 1.25
C GLY A 62 -6.59 -6.31 1.43
N VAL A 63 -5.37 -6.80 1.63
CA VAL A 63 -5.13 -8.21 1.96
C VAL A 63 -4.50 -8.26 3.32
N LYS A 64 -5.12 -9.01 4.24
CA LYS A 64 -4.54 -9.30 5.54
C LYS A 64 -3.42 -10.31 5.36
N THR A 65 -2.27 -9.98 5.94
CA THR A 65 -1.06 -10.79 5.92
C THR A 65 -0.75 -11.28 7.32
N PRO A 66 0.02 -12.37 7.49
CA PRO A 66 0.44 -12.82 8.82
C PRO A 66 1.12 -11.73 9.66
N SER A 67 1.86 -10.81 9.01
CA SER A 67 2.50 -9.67 9.66
C SER A 67 1.53 -8.69 10.32
N ASP A 68 0.29 -8.57 9.82
CA ASP A 68 -0.74 -7.72 10.44
C ASP A 68 -1.16 -8.23 11.84
N TYR A 69 -0.90 -9.50 12.13
CA TYR A 69 -1.26 -10.17 13.40
C TYR A 69 -0.05 -10.47 14.28
N GLY A 70 1.18 -10.18 13.82
CA GLY A 70 2.40 -10.48 14.56
C GLY A 70 2.70 -11.98 14.74
N ILE A 71 2.05 -12.85 13.96
CA ILE A 71 2.18 -14.30 14.08
C ILE A 71 3.39 -14.76 13.26
N LYS A 72 4.36 -15.39 13.93
CA LYS A 72 5.52 -16.00 13.26
C LYS A 72 5.18 -17.43 12.83
N GLY A 73 5.71 -17.85 11.68
CA GLY A 73 5.59 -19.24 11.20
C GLY A 73 4.27 -19.60 10.52
N VAL A 74 3.38 -18.62 10.29
CA VAL A 74 2.17 -18.81 9.47
C VAL A 74 2.43 -18.25 8.07
N SER A 75 2.26 -19.10 7.06
CA SER A 75 2.34 -18.67 5.66
C SER A 75 1.06 -17.93 5.23
N ILE A 76 1.14 -17.17 4.13
CA ILE A 76 -0.04 -16.48 3.59
C ILE A 76 -1.12 -17.48 3.14
N GLU A 77 -0.72 -18.65 2.64
CA GLU A 77 -1.63 -19.72 2.22
C GLU A 77 -2.38 -20.30 3.41
N GLN A 78 -1.69 -20.54 4.53
CA GLN A 78 -2.31 -21.03 5.77
C GLN A 78 -3.31 -20.00 6.33
N LEU A 79 -2.95 -18.71 6.30
CA LEU A 79 -3.88 -17.64 6.70
C LEU A 79 -5.11 -17.60 5.79
N ASN A 80 -4.92 -17.67 4.47
CA ASN A 80 -6.03 -17.67 3.50
C ASN A 80 -6.96 -18.87 3.69
N GLN A 81 -6.43 -20.06 3.95
CA GLN A 81 -7.24 -21.24 4.26
C GLN A 81 -8.09 -21.05 5.52
N LEU A 82 -7.53 -20.44 6.56
CA LEU A 82 -8.28 -20.13 7.79
C LEU A 82 -9.40 -19.13 7.53
N THR A 83 -9.10 -18.04 6.81
CA THR A 83 -10.09 -17.01 6.44
C THR A 83 -11.24 -17.63 5.64
N HIS A 84 -10.95 -18.39 4.58
CA HIS A 84 -11.98 -19.06 3.78
C HIS A 84 -12.86 -19.99 4.62
N ARG A 85 -12.27 -20.81 5.51
CA ARG A 85 -13.03 -21.72 6.37
C ARG A 85 -14.00 -20.96 7.28
N LEU A 86 -13.57 -19.84 7.86
CA LEU A 86 -14.39 -19.05 8.77
C LEU A 86 -15.48 -18.27 8.02
N ASP A 87 -15.19 -17.77 6.82
CA ASP A 87 -16.19 -17.10 5.97
C ASP A 87 -17.30 -18.06 5.54
N HIS A 88 -16.96 -19.32 5.22
CA HIS A 88 -17.95 -20.36 4.92
C HIS A 88 -18.85 -20.70 6.12
N VAL A 89 -18.28 -20.81 7.32
CA VAL A 89 -19.04 -21.08 8.56
C VAL A 89 -20.01 -19.95 8.90
N ASN A 90 -19.62 -18.69 8.67
CA ASN A 90 -20.53 -17.55 8.86
C ASN A 90 -21.69 -17.53 7.85
N ASN A 91 -21.45 -17.96 6.61
CA ASN A 91 -22.49 -18.02 5.59
C ASN A 91 -23.51 -19.14 5.88
N GLU A 92 -23.06 -20.31 6.35
CA GLU A 92 -23.96 -21.39 6.74
C GLU A 92 -24.75 -21.11 8.02
N ASN A 93 -24.18 -20.37 8.99
CA ASN A 93 -24.94 -19.95 10.17
C ASN A 93 -25.95 -18.83 9.87
N SER A 94 -25.79 -18.08 8.78
CA SER A 94 -26.73 -17.05 8.35
C SER A 94 -28.02 -17.65 7.77
N SER A 95 -27.96 -18.85 7.18
CA SER A 95 -29.14 -19.56 6.66
C SER A 95 -29.97 -20.25 7.74
N LEU A 96 -29.39 -20.47 8.94
CA LEU A 96 -30.07 -21.08 10.08
C LEU A 96 -30.87 -20.07 10.92
N HIS A 97 -30.74 -18.76 10.67
CA HIS A 97 -31.46 -17.70 11.40
C HIS A 97 -32.71 -17.19 10.68
N VAL A 98 -33.38 -18.04 9.91
CA VAL A 98 -34.67 -17.76 9.25
C VAL A 98 -35.68 -18.86 9.56
N GLU A 99 -36.00 -19.07 10.84
CA GLU A 99 -37.22 -19.75 11.31
C GLU A 99 -37.30 -19.51 12.84
N LYS A 100 -38.31 -18.92 13.46
CA LYS A 100 -39.76 -18.93 13.22
C LYS A 100 -40.36 -17.59 13.60
N LYS A 101 -41.19 -17.01 12.73
CA LYS A 101 -42.32 -16.18 13.17
C LYS A 101 -43.52 -16.40 12.25
N THR A 102 -44.16 -17.54 12.46
CA THR A 102 -45.53 -17.84 12.02
C THR A 102 -46.13 -18.59 13.22
N ILE A 103 -47.25 -18.21 13.83
CA ILE A 103 -48.61 -18.08 13.28
C ILE A 103 -49.49 -17.29 14.29
N LEU A 104 -50.23 -16.29 13.77
CA LEU A 104 -51.61 -15.82 14.02
C LEU A 104 -52.25 -15.90 15.43
N ASP A 105 -52.83 -14.80 15.95
CA ASP A 105 -54.27 -14.46 15.84
C ASP A 105 -54.68 -13.22 16.67
N VAL A 106 -55.70 -12.51 16.15
CA VAL A 106 -56.43 -11.27 16.57
C VAL A 106 -55.85 -9.93 16.14
#